data_AF-A0A829H5X6-F1
#
_entry.id   AF-A0A829H5X6-F1
#
_cell.length_a   1.000
_cell.length_b   1.000
_cell.length_c   1.000
_cell.angle_alpha   90.00
_cell.angle_beta   90.00
_cell.angle_gamma   90.00
#
_symmetry.space_group_name_H-M   'P 1'
#
loop_
_entity.id
_entity.type
_entity.pdbx_description
1 polymer ?
#
loop_
_entity_poly.entity_id
_entity_poly.type
_entity_poly.pdbx_seq_one_letter_code
_entity_poly.pdbx_strand_id
1 'polypeptide(L)'
;NANDTVIGIAASGRTPYAIGALAFAQQTKALAISVACVPNSVLAQHADIAIAPVVGPEVITGSTRMKAGTAQKMVLNMLSTGVMIRAGKVFENLMVDVLPTNAKLVDRAERIIAATTGVDQIQAATLLKTAGYKVPVAIVMAKTELDAADAMQVLADHDGVISAVLAAWEAKHGHK
;
A
#
# COMPACT_ATOMS: atom_id res chain seq x y z
N ASN A 1 20.32 2.04 2.96
CA ASN A 1 20.65 0.64 2.56
C ASN A 1 20.27 0.50 1.08
N ALA A 2 20.94 -0.33 0.28
CA ALA A 2 20.55 -0.60 -1.12
C ALA A 2 19.14 -1.20 -1.25
N ASN A 3 18.63 -1.79 -0.16
CA ASN A 3 17.26 -2.30 -0.07
C ASN A 3 16.21 -1.21 0.22
N ASP A 4 16.62 0.04 0.46
CA ASP A 4 15.71 1.15 0.70
C ASP A 4 15.38 1.90 -0.60
N THR A 5 14.30 2.67 -0.56
CA THR A 5 13.95 3.64 -1.61
C THR A 5 13.92 5.04 -1.01
N VAL A 6 14.53 6.01 -1.70
CA VAL A 6 14.55 7.42 -1.30
C VAL A 6 13.73 8.23 -2.30
N ILE A 7 12.72 8.96 -1.81
CA ILE A 7 11.86 9.82 -2.62
C ILE A 7 12.17 11.28 -2.31
N GLY A 8 12.83 11.97 -3.23
CA GLY A 8 13.14 13.39 -3.16
C GLY A 8 11.96 14.22 -3.66
N ILE A 9 11.44 15.12 -2.82
CA ILE A 9 10.26 15.92 -3.15
C ILE A 9 10.65 17.40 -3.14
N ALA A 10 10.52 18.07 -4.28
CA ALA A 10 10.69 19.52 -4.36
C ALA A 10 9.88 20.08 -5.53
N ALA A 11 8.89 20.95 -5.26
CA ALA A 11 8.07 21.53 -6.32
C ALA A 11 8.91 22.28 -7.36
N SER A 12 9.94 23.01 -6.89
CA SER A 12 10.89 23.75 -7.72
C SER A 12 11.88 22.85 -8.48
N GLY A 13 12.01 21.58 -8.07
CA GLY A 13 12.95 20.64 -8.65
C GLY A 13 14.43 21.00 -8.47
N ARG A 14 14.77 21.97 -7.61
CA ARG A 14 16.15 22.46 -7.42
C ARG A 14 16.57 22.64 -5.96
N THR A 15 15.80 22.12 -5.01
CA THR A 15 16.10 22.26 -3.58
C THR A 15 17.37 21.47 -3.21
N PRO A 16 18.45 22.12 -2.74
CA PRO A 16 19.74 21.46 -2.52
C PRO A 16 19.69 20.28 -1.54
N TYR A 17 18.87 20.37 -0.50
CA TYR A 17 18.68 19.29 0.47
C TYR A 17 18.16 18.00 -0.18
N ALA A 18 17.12 18.11 -1.02
CA ALA A 18 16.54 16.96 -1.71
C ALA A 18 17.51 16.38 -2.75
N ILE A 19 18.26 17.24 -3.43
CA ILE A 19 19.32 16.83 -4.37
C ILE A 19 20.41 16.04 -3.64
N GLY A 20 20.91 16.55 -2.51
CA GLY A 20 21.93 15.86 -1.71
C GLY A 20 21.46 14.49 -1.21
N ALA A 21 20.19 14.40 -0.80
CA ALA A 21 19.59 13.13 -0.39
C ALA A 21 19.54 12.10 -1.54
N LEU A 22 19.12 12.51 -2.74
CA LEU A 22 19.08 11.62 -3.90
C LEU A 22 20.48 11.24 -4.40
N ALA A 23 21.43 12.17 -4.41
CA ALA A 23 22.81 11.89 -4.74
C ALA A 23 23.42 10.84 -3.77
N PHE A 24 23.12 10.92 -2.47
CA PHE A 24 23.54 9.92 -1.50
C PHE A 24 22.82 8.57 -1.68
N ALA A 25 21.53 8.59 -2.07
CA ALA A 25 20.80 7.37 -2.40
C ALA A 25 21.49 6.61 -3.55
N GLN A 26 21.90 7.30 -4.61
CA GLN A 26 22.65 6.71 -5.72
C GLN A 26 24.00 6.12 -5.27
N GLN A 27 24.76 6.83 -4.43
CA GLN A 27 26.02 6.32 -3.88
C GLN A 27 25.83 5.03 -3.07
N THR A 28 24.70 4.93 -2.36
CA THR A 28 24.35 3.76 -1.55
C THR A 28 23.55 2.69 -2.32
N LYS A 29 23.33 2.90 -3.63
CA LYS A 29 22.54 2.04 -4.52
C LYS A 29 21.08 1.84 -4.07
N ALA A 30 20.55 2.75 -3.25
CA ALA A 30 19.13 2.80 -2.95
C ALA A 30 18.39 3.35 -4.17
N LEU A 31 17.19 2.83 -4.45
CA LEU A 31 16.35 3.35 -5.54
C LEU A 31 16.03 4.82 -5.28
N ALA A 32 16.38 5.70 -6.22
CA ALA A 32 16.18 7.14 -6.11
C ALA A 32 15.01 7.59 -7.00
N ILE A 33 13.98 8.19 -6.40
CA ILE A 33 12.81 8.72 -7.11
C ILE A 33 12.72 10.22 -6.87
N SER A 34 12.50 11.01 -7.92
CA SER A 34 12.23 12.45 -7.80
C SER A 34 10.76 12.79 -8.06
N VAL A 35 10.21 13.72 -7.28
CA VAL A 35 8.88 14.31 -7.49
C VAL A 35 9.00 15.84 -7.54
N ALA A 36 8.85 16.39 -8.74
CA ALA A 36 8.94 17.84 -9.00
C ALA A 36 7.79 18.32 -9.89
N CYS A 37 7.46 19.61 -9.85
CA CYS A 37 6.36 20.19 -10.64
C CYS A 37 6.86 21.05 -11.80
N VAL A 38 8.10 20.80 -12.24
CA VAL A 38 8.76 21.43 -13.38
C VAL A 38 9.40 20.35 -14.25
N PRO A 39 9.45 20.55 -15.58
CA PRO A 39 10.11 19.61 -16.47
C PRO A 39 11.64 19.65 -16.28
N ASN A 40 12.33 18.55 -16.58
CA ASN A 40 13.80 18.45 -16.66
C ASN A 40 14.55 19.05 -15.46
N SER A 41 14.03 18.85 -14.25
CA SER A 41 14.57 19.46 -13.04
C SER A 41 15.97 18.94 -12.69
N VAL A 42 16.74 19.74 -11.93
CA VAL A 42 18.03 19.30 -11.38
C VAL A 42 17.83 18.06 -10.51
N LEU A 43 16.78 18.03 -9.69
CA LEU A 43 16.43 16.89 -8.86
C LEU A 43 16.23 15.60 -9.68
N ALA A 44 15.63 15.70 -10.87
CA ALA A 44 15.41 14.56 -11.76
C ALA A 44 16.71 13.97 -12.32
N GLN A 45 17.78 14.77 -12.44
CA GLN A 45 19.10 14.30 -12.89
C GLN A 45 19.79 13.41 -11.84
N HIS A 46 19.32 13.46 -10.58
CA HIS A 46 19.84 12.65 -9.47
C HIS A 46 18.93 11.47 -9.11
N ALA A 47 17.95 11.14 -9.96
CA ALA A 47 16.98 10.07 -9.72
C ALA A 47 17.02 9.01 -10.82
N ASP A 48 16.74 7.76 -10.45
CA ASP A 48 16.51 6.67 -11.41
C ASP A 48 15.14 6.82 -12.09
N ILE A 49 14.15 7.32 -11.34
CA ILE A 49 12.79 7.57 -11.82
C ILE A 49 12.40 9.02 -11.54
N ALA A 50 11.94 9.73 -12.57
CA ALA A 50 11.45 11.10 -12.46
C ALA A 50 9.93 11.17 -12.64
N ILE A 51 9.23 11.69 -11.62
CA ILE A 51 7.80 11.97 -11.66
C ILE A 51 7.61 13.48 -11.71
N ALA A 52 7.19 13.99 -12.87
CA ALA A 52 7.14 15.42 -13.15
C ALA A 52 5.74 15.94 -13.54
N PRO A 53 4.74 15.95 -12.64
CA PRO A 53 3.43 16.54 -12.92
C PRO A 53 3.55 18.07 -13.04
N VAL A 54 3.66 18.58 -14.27
CA VAL A 54 3.76 20.01 -14.56
C VAL A 54 2.38 20.66 -14.44
N VAL A 55 2.16 21.38 -13.34
CA VAL A 55 0.86 22.00 -13.01
C VAL A 55 0.72 23.46 -13.48
N GLY A 56 1.77 24.02 -14.08
CA GLY A 56 1.84 25.42 -14.50
C GLY A 56 1.94 26.44 -13.34
N PRO A 57 1.91 27.75 -13.63
CA PRO A 57 2.06 28.81 -12.64
C PRO A 57 0.97 28.77 -11.57
N GLU A 58 1.33 29.06 -10.32
CA GLU A 58 0.37 29.13 -9.22
C GLU A 58 -0.48 30.41 -9.27
N VAL A 59 -1.71 30.34 -8.74
CA VAL A 59 -2.60 31.52 -8.67
C VAL A 59 -2.02 32.63 -7.78
N ILE A 60 -1.32 32.25 -6.71
CA ILE A 60 -0.44 33.13 -5.95
C ILE A 60 0.99 32.79 -6.38
N THR A 61 1.65 33.73 -7.06
CA THR A 61 3.00 33.53 -7.61
C THR A 61 3.95 32.94 -6.56
N GLY A 62 4.51 31.77 -6.86
CA GLY A 62 5.47 31.07 -6.00
C GLY A 62 4.85 30.27 -4.84
N SER A 63 3.54 30.32 -4.60
CA SER A 63 2.88 29.57 -3.52
C SER A 63 2.67 28.10 -3.90
N THR A 64 3.76 27.34 -4.03
CA THR A 64 3.74 25.94 -4.48
C THR A 64 3.04 24.98 -3.52
N ARG A 65 2.63 25.41 -2.33
CA ARG A 65 1.76 24.63 -1.45
C ARG A 65 0.38 24.35 -2.07
N MET A 66 0.03 25.05 -3.15
CA MET A 66 -1.27 24.97 -3.83
C MET A 66 -1.32 23.81 -4.84
N LYS A 67 -1.21 24.07 -6.15
CA LYS A 67 -1.34 23.01 -7.16
C LYS A 67 -0.21 22.01 -7.06
N ALA A 68 1.03 22.48 -6.92
CA ALA A 68 2.19 21.59 -6.85
C ALA A 68 2.13 20.68 -5.60
N GLY A 69 1.78 21.23 -4.44
CA GLY A 69 1.57 20.46 -3.20
C GLY A 69 0.44 19.43 -3.33
N THR A 70 -0.66 19.79 -4.01
CA THR A 70 -1.77 18.88 -4.29
C THR A 70 -1.36 17.75 -5.22
N ALA A 71 -0.60 18.06 -6.29
CA ALA A 71 -0.05 17.05 -7.19
C ALA A 71 0.88 16.09 -6.44
N GLN A 72 1.79 16.61 -5.63
CA GLN A 72 2.70 15.80 -4.80
C GLN A 72 1.91 14.87 -3.86
N LYS A 73 0.88 15.38 -3.17
CA LYS A 73 -0.01 14.55 -2.34
C LYS A 73 -0.61 13.39 -3.14
N MET A 74 -1.15 13.67 -4.33
CA MET A 74 -1.75 12.62 -5.17
C MET A 74 -0.71 11.57 -5.58
N VAL A 75 0.49 11.99 -6.01
CA VAL A 75 1.58 11.07 -6.35
C VAL A 75 1.97 10.19 -5.16
N LEU A 76 2.18 10.78 -3.98
CA LEU A 76 2.57 10.01 -2.79
C LEU A 76 1.48 9.05 -2.33
N ASN A 77 0.21 9.46 -2.45
CA ASN A 77 -0.93 8.57 -2.18
C ASN A 77 -0.96 7.40 -3.18
N MET A 78 -0.71 7.64 -4.46
CA MET A 78 -0.65 6.58 -5.48
C MET A 78 0.50 5.61 -5.22
N LEU A 79 1.71 6.12 -4.92
CA LEU A 79 2.88 5.29 -4.63
C LEU A 79 2.64 4.40 -3.41
N SER A 80 2.27 5.00 -2.27
CA SER A 80 2.05 4.25 -1.03
C SER A 80 0.89 3.25 -1.15
N THR A 81 -0.23 3.67 -1.72
CA THR A 81 -1.39 2.78 -1.91
C THR A 81 -1.07 1.64 -2.88
N GLY A 82 -0.43 1.94 -4.00
CA GLY A 82 -0.02 0.93 -4.99
C GLY A 82 0.94 -0.10 -4.42
N VAL A 83 1.94 0.35 -3.63
CA VAL A 83 2.85 -0.56 -2.92
C VAL A 83 2.10 -1.45 -1.93
N MET A 84 1.19 -0.89 -1.14
CA MET A 84 0.43 -1.68 -0.15
C MET A 84 -0.54 -2.68 -0.79
N ILE A 85 -1.15 -2.34 -1.94
CA ILE A 85 -1.94 -3.30 -2.73
C ILE A 85 -1.04 -4.46 -3.19
N ARG A 86 0.12 -4.14 -3.76
CA ARG A 86 1.08 -5.15 -4.25
C ARG A 86 1.67 -6.01 -3.13
N ALA A 87 1.72 -5.49 -1.90
CA ALA A 87 2.17 -6.20 -0.71
C ALA A 87 1.05 -6.98 0.02
N GLY A 88 -0.09 -7.24 -0.65
CA GLY A 88 -1.18 -8.06 -0.11
C GLY A 88 -2.01 -7.41 0.99
N LYS A 89 -1.86 -6.10 1.26
CA LYS A 89 -2.58 -5.40 2.34
C LYS A 89 -4.02 -5.04 1.98
N VAL A 90 -4.41 -5.30 0.74
CA VAL A 90 -5.73 -5.06 0.18
C VAL A 90 -6.21 -6.34 -0.50
N PHE A 91 -7.48 -6.69 -0.27
CA PHE A 91 -8.17 -7.75 -1.01
C PHE A 91 -9.40 -7.16 -1.65
N GLU A 92 -9.59 -7.43 -2.95
CA GLU A 92 -10.53 -6.69 -3.79
C GLU A 92 -10.27 -5.19 -3.69
N ASN A 93 -11.19 -4.42 -3.10
CA ASN A 93 -11.05 -2.99 -2.81
C ASN A 93 -11.06 -2.68 -1.30
N LEU A 94 -10.93 -3.70 -0.45
CA LEU A 94 -10.99 -3.59 1.00
C LEU A 94 -9.59 -3.68 1.61
N MET A 95 -9.27 -2.72 2.48
CA MET A 95 -8.05 -2.74 3.27
C MET A 95 -8.18 -3.82 4.35
N VAL A 96 -7.48 -4.94 4.17
CA VAL A 96 -7.58 -6.11 5.04
C VAL A 96 -6.53 -6.11 6.15
N ASP A 97 -5.43 -5.37 6.02
CA ASP A 97 -4.40 -5.26 7.08
C ASP A 97 -4.76 -4.21 8.13
N VAL A 98 -5.95 -4.33 8.72
CA VAL A 98 -6.43 -3.44 9.77
C VAL A 98 -6.08 -4.02 11.13
N LEU A 99 -5.43 -3.22 11.98
CA LEU A 99 -5.13 -3.57 13.38
C LEU A 99 -6.32 -3.17 14.30
N PRO A 100 -7.11 -4.13 14.83
CA PRO A 100 -8.33 -3.82 15.58
C PRO A 100 -8.04 -3.41 17.05
N THR A 101 -7.50 -2.21 17.26
CA THR A 101 -7.06 -1.74 18.60
C THR A 101 -8.16 -1.05 19.43
N ASN A 102 -9.34 -0.85 18.87
CA ASN A 102 -10.48 -0.23 19.55
C ASN A 102 -11.80 -0.73 18.94
N ALA A 103 -12.91 -0.49 19.63
CA ALA A 103 -14.24 -0.97 19.24
C ALA A 103 -14.61 -0.59 17.78
N LYS A 104 -14.27 0.62 17.31
CA LYS A 104 -14.52 1.04 15.93
C LYS A 104 -13.72 0.21 14.91
N LEU A 105 -12.47 -0.11 15.22
CA LEU A 105 -11.63 -0.91 14.33
C LEU A 105 -12.00 -2.41 14.37
N VAL A 106 -12.49 -2.91 15.51
CA VAL A 106 -13.09 -4.26 15.61
C VAL A 106 -14.34 -4.34 14.73
N ASP A 107 -15.29 -3.42 14.90
CA ASP A 107 -16.48 -3.34 14.05
C ASP A 107 -16.12 -3.26 12.55
N ARG A 108 -15.13 -2.43 12.20
CA ARG A 108 -14.65 -2.33 10.82
C ARG A 108 -14.08 -3.65 10.30
N ALA A 109 -13.29 -4.35 11.11
CA ALA A 109 -12.69 -5.64 10.77
C ALA A 109 -13.76 -6.70 10.50
N GLU A 110 -14.78 -6.79 11.37
CA GLU A 110 -15.91 -7.71 11.19
C GLU A 110 -16.68 -7.41 9.90
N ARG A 111 -16.96 -6.12 9.61
CA ARG A 111 -17.63 -5.73 8.35
C ARG A 111 -16.81 -6.07 7.11
N ILE A 112 -15.49 -5.96 7.16
CA ILE A 112 -14.61 -6.37 6.04
C ILE A 112 -14.71 -7.88 5.82
N ILE A 113 -14.68 -8.69 6.89
CA ILE A 113 -14.83 -10.14 6.80
C ILE A 113 -16.20 -10.49 6.21
N ALA A 114 -17.29 -9.92 6.73
CA ALA A 114 -18.63 -10.15 6.22
C ALA A 114 -18.76 -9.79 4.73
N ALA A 115 -18.26 -8.61 4.33
CA ALA A 115 -18.35 -8.14 2.94
C ALA A 115 -17.57 -9.01 1.95
N THR A 116 -16.41 -9.52 2.34
CA THR A 116 -15.55 -10.35 1.46
C THR A 116 -15.97 -11.81 1.42
N THR A 117 -16.56 -12.32 2.50
CA THR A 117 -16.85 -13.75 2.65
C THR A 117 -18.31 -14.10 2.43
N GLY A 118 -19.23 -13.14 2.64
CA GLY A 118 -20.68 -13.35 2.58
C GLY A 118 -21.30 -13.90 3.87
N VAL A 119 -20.50 -14.09 4.93
CA VAL A 119 -20.98 -14.54 6.25
C VAL A 119 -21.71 -13.42 6.99
N ASP A 120 -22.57 -13.79 7.95
CA ASP A 120 -23.22 -12.81 8.81
C ASP A 120 -22.25 -12.18 9.83
N GLN A 121 -22.71 -11.11 10.49
CA GLN A 121 -21.89 -10.36 11.45
C GLN A 121 -21.45 -11.21 12.66
N ILE A 122 -22.29 -12.15 13.11
CA ILE A 122 -21.99 -12.98 14.28
C ILE A 122 -20.88 -13.97 13.93
N GLN A 123 -20.97 -14.57 12.75
CA GLN A 123 -19.95 -15.46 12.21
C GLN A 123 -18.65 -14.69 11.93
N ALA A 124 -18.72 -13.48 11.37
CA ALA A 124 -17.55 -12.62 11.16
C ALA A 124 -16.82 -12.28 12.47
N ALA A 125 -17.56 -11.93 13.53
CA ALA A 125 -17.00 -11.68 14.86
C ALA A 125 -16.33 -12.92 15.45
N THR A 126 -16.92 -14.09 15.23
CA THR A 126 -16.36 -15.38 15.68
C THR A 126 -15.06 -15.69 14.93
N LEU A 127 -15.07 -15.59 13.60
CA LEU A 127 -13.89 -15.78 12.75
C LEU A 127 -12.76 -14.82 13.13
N LEU A 128 -13.07 -13.54 13.36
CA LEU A 128 -12.08 -12.54 13.76
C LEU A 128 -11.38 -12.93 15.07
N LYS A 129 -12.13 -13.42 16.06
CA LYS A 129 -11.58 -13.89 17.34
C LYS A 129 -10.73 -15.13 17.16
N THR A 130 -11.22 -16.13 16.42
CA THR A 130 -10.47 -17.38 16.15
C THR A 130 -9.18 -17.12 15.38
N ALA A 131 -9.19 -16.15 14.46
CA ALA A 131 -8.02 -15.70 13.72
C ALA A 131 -7.04 -14.83 14.53
N GLY A 132 -7.26 -14.64 15.84
CA GLY A 132 -6.41 -13.80 16.68
C GLY A 132 -6.41 -12.33 16.26
N TYR A 133 -7.58 -11.83 15.82
CA TYR A 133 -7.80 -10.47 15.31
C TYR A 133 -7.03 -10.13 14.02
N LYS A 134 -6.62 -11.15 13.24
CA LYS A 134 -6.02 -10.98 11.92
C LYS A 134 -7.07 -11.18 10.83
N VAL A 135 -7.52 -10.07 10.24
CA VAL A 135 -8.56 -10.07 9.20
C VAL A 135 -8.20 -10.95 7.98
N PRO A 136 -6.98 -10.92 7.41
CA PRO A 136 -6.65 -11.77 6.27
C PRO A 136 -6.82 -13.27 6.57
N VAL A 137 -6.42 -13.69 7.79
CA VAL A 137 -6.53 -15.07 8.27
C VAL A 137 -8.01 -15.46 8.38
N ALA A 138 -8.83 -14.60 8.99
CA ALA A 138 -10.28 -14.82 9.10
C ALA A 138 -10.96 -14.99 7.72
N ILE A 139 -10.56 -14.18 6.73
CA ILE A 139 -11.08 -14.29 5.35
C ILE A 139 -10.69 -15.63 4.73
N VAL A 140 -9.42 -16.05 4.86
CA VAL A 140 -8.95 -17.33 4.33
C VAL A 140 -9.67 -18.49 5.00
N MET A 141 -9.78 -18.50 6.33
CA MET A 141 -10.54 -19.53 7.07
C MET A 141 -11.98 -19.65 6.54
N ALA A 142 -12.67 -18.53 6.36
CA ALA A 142 -14.06 -18.52 5.88
C ALA A 142 -14.21 -19.03 4.45
N LYS A 143 -13.23 -18.80 3.58
CA LYS A 143 -13.28 -19.18 2.16
C LYS A 143 -12.75 -20.59 1.87
N THR A 144 -11.94 -21.14 2.77
CA THR A 144 -11.18 -22.38 2.52
C THR A 144 -11.47 -23.49 3.54
N GLU A 145 -12.24 -23.20 4.58
CA GLU A 145 -12.54 -24.09 5.72
C GLU A 145 -11.28 -24.53 6.52
N LEU A 146 -10.13 -23.92 6.26
CA LEU A 146 -8.90 -24.13 7.02
C LEU A 146 -9.03 -23.57 8.44
N ASP A 147 -8.29 -24.17 9.38
CA ASP A 147 -8.14 -23.59 10.71
C ASP A 147 -7.21 -22.36 10.69
N ALA A 148 -7.12 -21.66 11.83
CA ALA A 148 -6.35 -20.43 11.92
C ALA A 148 -4.84 -20.62 11.72
N ALA A 149 -4.29 -21.79 12.08
CA ALA A 149 -2.87 -22.08 11.94
C ALA A 149 -2.52 -22.34 10.48
N ASP A 150 -3.30 -23.19 9.82
CA ASP A 150 -3.14 -23.53 8.40
C ASP A 150 -3.39 -22.29 7.53
N ALA A 151 -4.42 -21.50 7.82
CA ALA A 151 -4.70 -20.25 7.11
C ALA A 151 -3.54 -19.24 7.24
N MET A 152 -2.91 -19.14 8.42
CA MET A 152 -1.73 -18.30 8.61
C MET A 152 -0.54 -18.79 7.78
N GLN A 153 -0.30 -20.10 7.76
CA GLN A 153 0.81 -20.68 7.02
C GLN A 153 0.64 -20.46 5.52
N VAL A 154 -0.54 -20.77 4.97
CA VAL A 154 -0.81 -20.60 3.54
C VAL A 154 -0.74 -19.14 3.12
N LEU A 155 -1.17 -18.20 3.97
CA LEU A 155 -0.96 -16.77 3.72
C LEU A 155 0.52 -16.40 3.67
N ALA A 156 1.33 -16.90 4.59
CA ALA A 156 2.77 -16.64 4.60
C ALA A 156 3.45 -17.19 3.35
N ASP A 157 3.06 -18.38 2.89
CA ASP A 157 3.59 -19.01 1.68
C ASP A 157 3.25 -18.25 0.39
N HIS A 158 2.26 -17.34 0.44
CA HIS A 158 1.82 -16.51 -0.68
C HIS A 158 2.01 -15.01 -0.41
N ASP A 159 3.02 -14.64 0.38
CA ASP A 159 3.40 -13.24 0.68
C ASP A 159 2.24 -12.38 1.25
N GLY A 160 1.28 -13.01 1.93
CA GLY A 160 0.10 -12.38 2.49
C GLY A 160 -0.99 -12.01 1.47
N VAL A 161 -0.87 -12.45 0.22
CA VAL A 161 -1.81 -12.12 -0.86
C VAL A 161 -3.00 -13.09 -0.87
N ILE A 162 -4.15 -12.66 -0.33
CA ILE A 162 -5.37 -13.47 -0.22
C ILE A 162 -5.81 -14.04 -1.58
N SER A 163 -5.78 -13.24 -2.66
CA SER A 163 -6.21 -13.71 -3.98
C SER A 163 -5.34 -14.84 -4.54
N ALA A 164 -4.04 -14.84 -4.23
CA ALA A 164 -3.14 -15.92 -4.62
C ALA A 164 -3.44 -17.21 -3.85
N VAL A 165 -3.73 -17.09 -2.54
CA VAL A 165 -4.17 -18.22 -1.71
C VAL A 165 -5.45 -18.85 -2.27
N LEU A 166 -6.46 -18.04 -2.57
CA LEU A 166 -7.75 -18.54 -3.06
C LEU A 166 -7.60 -19.21 -4.44
N ALA A 167 -6.86 -18.60 -5.37
CA ALA A 167 -6.60 -19.20 -6.68
C ALA A 167 -5.88 -20.56 -6.56
N ALA A 168 -4.89 -20.67 -5.67
CA ALA A 168 -4.18 -21.93 -5.42
C ALA A 168 -5.07 -22.97 -4.74
N TRP A 169 -5.97 -22.55 -3.85
CA TRP A 169 -6.93 -23.43 -3.18
C TRP A 169 -7.97 -23.98 -4.16
N GLU A 170 -8.55 -23.12 -5.01
CA GLU A 170 -9.55 -23.50 -6.02
C GLU A 170 -8.97 -24.49 -7.04
N ALA A 171 -7.73 -24.27 -7.48
CA ALA A 171 -7.04 -25.18 -8.39
C ALA A 171 -6.86 -26.60 -7.83
N LYS A 172 -6.79 -26.75 -6.50
CA LYS A 172 -6.63 -28.05 -5.82
C LYS A 172 -7.96 -28.75 -5.52
N HIS A 173 -9.03 -27.99 -5.28
CA HIS A 173 -10.30 -28.53 -4.77
C HIS A 173 -11.45 -28.51 -5.78
N GLY A 174 -11.23 -27.92 -6.96
CA GLY A 174 -12.24 -27.79 -8.02
C GLY A 174 -13.34 -26.77 -7.66
N HIS A 175 -13.93 -26.15 -8.67
CA HIS A 175 -15.12 -25.31 -8.45
C HIS A 175 -16.27 -26.21 -7.98
N LYS A 176 -16.69 -26.06 -6.72
CA LYS A 176 -18.05 -26.40 -6.31
C LYS A 176 -19.01 -25.32 -6.76
#